data_AF-A0A124FK11-F1
#
_entry.id   AF-A0A124FK11-F1
#
_cell.length_a   1.000
_cell.length_b   1.000
_cell.length_c   1.000
_cell.angle_alpha   90.00
_cell.angle_beta   90.00
_cell.angle_gamma   90.00
#
_symmetry.space_group_name_H-M   'P 1'
#
loop_
_entity.id
_entity.type
_entity.pdbx_description
1 polymer ?
#
loop_
_entity_poly.entity_id
_entity_poly.type
_entity_poly.pdbx_seq_one_letter_code
_entity_poly.pdbx_strand_id
1 'polypeptide(L)'
;MKNYLQLTRHTGNTALFLAVEMSLVSTLQGKPLHIHAEGLRGTGKTTIMRSVTQILPKITRIKGCLYNCDPGRPHCPQHRNMSPEEIAALGTEQIPVPFLEISHSAKIGTVAGTIDLGKLTNPSQPEAALLPGIIPQAHRGIVFVDEINRLADTSPEITDVLLDAMGTK
;
A
#
# COMPACT_ATOMS: atom_id res chain seq x y z
N MET A 1 -14.58 -3.48 15.11
CA MET A 1 -14.12 -2.15 14.64
C MET A 1 -14.04 -1.25 15.85
N LYS A 2 -12.91 -0.56 16.08
CA LYS A 2 -12.95 0.58 17.01
C LYS A 2 -13.82 1.65 16.39
N ASN A 3 -14.60 2.33 17.21
CA ASN A 3 -15.36 3.49 16.75
C ASN A 3 -14.35 4.61 16.46
N TYR A 4 -14.55 5.34 15.35
CA TYR A 4 -13.77 6.52 15.00
C TYR A 4 -13.61 7.52 16.16
N LEU A 5 -14.64 7.63 17.01
CA LEU A 5 -14.63 8.47 18.21
C LEU A 5 -13.70 7.98 19.34
N GLN A 6 -13.18 6.76 19.24
CA GLN A 6 -12.24 6.17 20.21
C GLN A 6 -10.78 6.45 19.87
N LEU A 7 -10.50 7.14 18.76
CA LEU A 7 -9.15 7.58 18.44
C LEU A 7 -8.76 8.73 19.37
N THR A 8 -7.69 8.55 20.14
CA THR A 8 -7.21 9.57 21.08
C THR A 8 -6.77 10.82 20.31
N ARG A 9 -7.50 11.92 20.52
CA ARG A 9 -7.22 13.22 19.92
C ARG A 9 -6.64 14.16 20.96
N HIS A 10 -5.48 14.73 20.64
CA HIS A 10 -4.90 15.83 21.39
C HIS A 10 -5.00 17.09 20.52
N THR A 11 -5.20 18.25 21.15
CA THR A 11 -5.35 19.54 20.45
C THR A 11 -4.21 19.81 19.47
N GLY A 12 -2.98 19.43 19.84
CA GLY A 12 -1.79 19.59 19.00
C GLY A 12 -1.75 18.75 17.72
N ASN A 13 -2.57 17.70 17.60
CA ASN A 13 -2.54 16.77 16.47
C ASN A 13 -3.78 16.85 15.57
N THR A 14 -4.64 17.85 15.78
CA THR A 14 -5.91 18.01 15.05
C THR A 14 -5.72 18.10 13.53
N ALA A 15 -4.70 18.86 13.09
CA ALA A 15 -4.39 19.01 11.67
C ALA A 15 -3.98 17.67 11.02
N LEU A 16 -3.23 16.83 11.74
CA LEU A 16 -2.84 15.51 11.25
C LEU A 16 -4.07 14.61 11.09
N PHE A 17 -4.98 14.60 12.06
CA PHE A 17 -6.23 13.83 11.96
C PHE A 17 -7.05 14.26 10.74
N LEU A 18 -7.22 15.57 10.52
CA LEU A 18 -7.96 16.09 9.37
C LEU A 18 -7.32 15.66 8.04
N ALA A 19 -5.99 15.80 7.91
CA ALA A 19 -5.28 15.38 6.70
C ALA A 19 -5.49 13.89 6.44
N VAL A 20 -5.36 13.05 7.48
CA VAL A 20 -5.56 11.62 7.36
C VAL A 20 -6.99 11.28 6.97
N GLU A 21 -8.00 11.90 7.59
CA GLU A 21 -9.41 11.73 7.23
C GLU A 21 -9.67 12.05 5.76
N MET A 22 -9.10 13.15 5.24
CA MET A 22 -9.16 13.49 3.82
C MET A 22 -8.52 12.41 2.94
N SER A 23 -7.39 11.85 3.37
CA SER A 23 -6.75 10.72 2.67
C SER A 23 -7.66 9.50 2.60
N LEU A 24 -8.35 9.15 3.69
CA LEU A 24 -9.25 8.00 3.69
C LEU A 24 -10.40 8.21 2.69
N VAL A 25 -11.03 9.39 2.72
CA VAL A 25 -12.11 9.72 1.78
C VAL A 25 -11.61 9.66 0.34
N SER A 26 -10.41 10.19 0.07
CA SER A 26 -9.79 10.13 -1.25
C SER A 26 -9.51 8.69 -1.70
N THR A 27 -8.93 7.85 -0.84
CA THR A 27 -8.68 6.42 -1.10
C THR A 27 -9.97 5.68 -1.42
N LEU A 28 -11.07 5.95 -0.69
CA LEU A 28 -12.37 5.34 -0.95
C LEU A 28 -12.97 5.77 -2.30
N GLN A 29 -12.63 6.96 -2.80
CA GLN A 29 -13.00 7.43 -4.13
C GLN A 29 -12.03 6.96 -5.23
N GLY A 30 -11.03 6.13 -4.88
CA GLY A 30 -10.00 5.67 -5.81
C GLY A 30 -9.04 6.77 -6.28
N LYS A 31 -8.97 7.89 -5.55
CA LYS A 31 -8.04 9.00 -5.84
C LYS A 31 -6.87 8.95 -4.85
N PRO A 32 -5.62 8.86 -5.32
CA PRO A 32 -4.48 8.91 -4.41
C PRO A 32 -4.38 10.31 -3.78
N LEU A 33 -4.17 10.35 -2.46
CA LEU A 33 -3.80 11.57 -1.73
C LEU A 33 -2.55 11.28 -0.92
N HIS A 34 -1.51 12.07 -1.15
CA HIS A 34 -0.23 11.93 -0.46
C HIS A 34 -0.11 12.99 0.63
N ILE A 35 0.33 12.58 1.81
CA ILE A 35 0.47 13.45 2.98
C ILE A 35 1.92 13.40 3.43
N HIS A 36 2.52 14.56 3.57
CA HIS A 36 3.78 14.72 4.27
C HIS A 36 3.50 15.37 5.64
N ALA A 37 3.85 14.69 6.72
CA ALA A 37 3.61 15.15 8.08
C ALA A 37 4.93 15.35 8.82
N GLU A 38 5.23 16.61 9.17
CA GLU A 38 6.42 16.98 9.93
C GLU A 38 6.07 17.20 11.41
N GLY A 39 7.04 16.92 12.30
CA GLY A 39 6.94 17.28 13.71
C GLY A 39 7.98 16.56 14.56
N LEU A 40 8.17 17.00 15.79
CA LEU A 40 9.15 16.43 16.72
C LEU A 40 8.94 14.92 16.95
N ARG A 41 10.02 14.19 17.28
CA ARG A 41 9.94 12.79 17.71
C ARG A 41 9.08 12.69 18.98
N GLY A 42 8.30 11.62 19.10
CA GLY A 42 7.42 11.40 20.26
C GLY A 42 6.06 12.13 20.22
N THR A 43 5.74 12.85 19.13
CA THR A 43 4.43 13.53 18.94
C THR A 43 3.26 12.59 18.59
N GLY A 44 3.51 11.28 18.51
CA GLY A 44 2.47 10.27 18.26
C GLY A 44 2.01 10.15 16.81
N LYS A 45 2.71 10.75 15.83
CA LYS A 45 2.38 10.67 14.39
C LYS A 45 2.17 9.22 13.92
N THR A 46 3.15 8.35 14.16
CA THR A 46 3.08 6.92 13.79
C THR A 46 1.93 6.20 14.49
N THR A 47 1.68 6.52 15.77
CA THR A 47 0.56 5.95 16.53
C THR A 47 -0.79 6.34 15.93
N ILE A 48 -0.95 7.60 15.54
CA ILE A 48 -2.17 8.10 14.87
C ILE A 48 -2.36 7.39 13.53
N MET A 49 -1.32 7.35 12.68
CA MET A 49 -1.40 6.70 11.36
C MET A 49 -1.77 5.21 11.46
N ARG A 50 -1.17 4.48 12.41
CA ARG A 50 -1.50 3.07 12.65
C ARG A 50 -2.92 2.88 13.17
N SER A 51 -3.40 3.80 14.02
CA SER A 51 -4.76 3.72 14.58
C SER A 51 -5.85 3.84 13.52
N VAL A 52 -5.56 4.56 12.43
CA VAL A 52 -6.49 4.79 11.31
C VAL A 52 -6.79 3.52 10.51
N THR A 53 -5.88 2.55 10.50
CA THR A 53 -6.14 1.24 9.88
C THR A 53 -7.35 0.52 10.50
N GLN A 54 -7.70 0.85 11.74
CA GLN A 54 -8.77 0.18 12.51
C GLN A 54 -10.17 0.70 12.16
N ILE A 55 -10.26 1.82 11.43
CA ILE A 55 -11.52 2.48 11.05
C ILE A 55 -11.86 2.33 9.57
N LEU A 56 -10.90 1.89 8.75
CA LEU A 56 -11.09 1.72 7.32
C LEU A 56 -12.07 0.58 7.00
N PRO A 57 -13.01 0.77 6.04
CA PRO A 57 -13.86 -0.31 5.59
C PRO A 57 -13.01 -1.36 4.85
N LYS A 58 -13.41 -2.62 4.94
CA LYS A 58 -12.76 -3.69 4.17
C LYS A 58 -12.90 -3.43 2.67
N ILE A 59 -11.92 -3.87 1.90
CA ILE A 59 -11.99 -3.88 0.44
C ILE A 59 -12.28 -5.29 -0.07
N THR A 60 -12.98 -5.38 -1.19
CA THR A 60 -13.16 -6.64 -1.91
C THR A 60 -12.02 -6.80 -2.92
N ARG A 61 -11.38 -7.97 -2.91
CA ARG A 61 -10.36 -8.34 -3.89
C ARG A 61 -10.63 -9.72 -4.48
N ILE A 62 -10.00 -10.00 -5.62
CA ILE A 62 -9.90 -11.38 -6.15
C ILE A 62 -9.17 -12.24 -5.12
N LYS A 63 -9.74 -13.41 -4.83
CA LYS A 63 -9.24 -14.30 -3.77
C LYS A 63 -7.77 -14.66 -4.00
N GLY A 64 -6.92 -14.42 -3.00
CA GLY A 64 -5.49 -14.75 -3.06
C GLY A 64 -4.64 -13.83 -3.94
N CYS A 65 -5.19 -12.76 -4.53
CA CYS A 65 -4.42 -11.84 -5.34
C CYS A 65 -3.39 -11.06 -4.51
N LEU A 66 -2.10 -11.21 -4.83
CA LEU A 66 -0.99 -10.51 -4.16
C LEU A 66 -1.00 -8.99 -4.37
N TYR A 67 -1.73 -8.51 -5.38
CA TYR A 67 -1.82 -7.10 -5.78
C TYR A 67 -3.16 -6.46 -5.38
N ASN A 68 -4.04 -7.17 -4.66
CA ASN A 68 -5.36 -6.69 -4.23
C ASN A 68 -6.27 -6.18 -5.35
N CYS A 69 -6.23 -6.80 -6.53
CA CYS A 69 -7.06 -6.41 -7.67
C CYS A 69 -8.54 -6.34 -7.34
N ASP A 70 -9.20 -5.30 -7.85
CA ASP A 70 -10.66 -5.21 -7.85
C ASP A 70 -11.22 -6.23 -8.85
N PRO A 71 -12.18 -7.09 -8.45
CA PRO A 71 -12.79 -8.06 -9.37
C PRO A 71 -13.46 -7.41 -10.59
N GLY A 72 -13.99 -6.20 -10.45
CA GLY A 72 -14.63 -5.47 -11.55
C GLY A 72 -13.63 -4.71 -12.44
N ARG A 73 -12.40 -4.50 -11.97
CA ARG A 73 -11.34 -3.77 -12.70
C ARG A 73 -9.96 -4.39 -12.40
N PRO A 74 -9.69 -5.63 -12.81
CA PRO A 74 -8.41 -6.27 -12.57
C PRO A 74 -7.30 -5.58 -13.37
N HIS A 75 -6.14 -5.37 -12.74
CA HIS A 75 -5.02 -4.65 -13.36
C HIS A 75 -3.68 -5.38 -13.27
N CYS A 76 -3.51 -6.30 -12.31
CA CYS A 76 -2.22 -6.96 -12.14
C CYS A 76 -1.90 -7.92 -13.30
N PRO A 77 -0.62 -8.27 -13.50
CA PRO A 77 -0.20 -9.15 -14.59
C PRO A 77 -0.95 -10.49 -14.66
N GLN A 78 -1.41 -11.02 -13.51
CA GLN A 78 -2.13 -12.30 -13.41
C GLN A 78 -3.60 -12.21 -13.85
N HIS A 79 -4.28 -11.08 -13.61
CA HIS A 79 -5.74 -10.99 -13.75
C HIS A 79 -6.20 -10.03 -14.84
N ARG A 80 -5.34 -9.12 -15.34
CA ARG A 80 -5.73 -8.06 -16.30
C ARG A 80 -6.30 -8.56 -17.62
N ASN A 81 -6.00 -9.80 -18.00
CA ASN A 81 -6.44 -10.41 -19.27
C ASN A 81 -7.53 -11.48 -19.07
N MET A 82 -7.97 -11.72 -17.83
CA MET A 82 -9.01 -12.71 -17.55
C MET A 82 -10.40 -12.16 -17.85
N SER A 83 -11.30 -13.03 -18.29
CA SER A 83 -12.71 -12.68 -18.49
C SER A 83 -13.44 -12.53 -17.14
N PRO A 84 -14.60 -11.83 -17.10
CA PRO A 84 -15.42 -11.76 -15.90
C PRO A 84 -15.81 -13.14 -15.34
N GLU A 85 -16.04 -14.13 -16.20
CA GLU A 85 -16.38 -15.50 -15.80
C GLU A 85 -15.20 -16.22 -15.12
N GLU A 86 -13.98 -16.05 -15.65
CA GLU A 86 -12.76 -16.59 -15.04
C GLU A 86 -12.50 -15.96 -13.67
N ILE A 87 -12.67 -14.64 -13.56
CA ILE A 87 -12.55 -13.91 -12.29
C ILE A 87 -13.60 -14.37 -11.29
N ALA A 88 -14.85 -14.58 -11.73
CA ALA A 88 -15.92 -15.10 -10.88
C ALA A 88 -15.60 -16.52 -10.37
N ALA A 89 -14.98 -17.36 -11.19
CA ALA A 89 -14.57 -18.72 -10.82
C ALA A 89 -13.47 -18.74 -9.74
N LEU A 90 -12.55 -17.77 -9.75
CA LEU A 90 -11.54 -17.62 -8.68
C LEU A 90 -12.17 -17.21 -7.34
N GLY A 91 -13.32 -16.54 -7.39
CA GLY A 91 -14.02 -16.01 -6.24
C GLY A 91 -13.39 -14.74 -5.68
N THR A 92 -14.05 -14.19 -4.66
CA THR A 92 -13.64 -12.93 -4.02
C THR A 92 -13.54 -13.07 -2.51
N GLU A 93 -12.80 -12.17 -1.89
CA GLU A 93 -12.69 -12.09 -0.43
C GLU A 93 -12.66 -10.62 0.03
N GLN A 94 -13.09 -10.40 1.28
CA GLN A 94 -13.00 -9.11 1.93
C GLN A 94 -11.81 -9.06 2.90
N ILE A 95 -10.88 -8.16 2.63
CA ILE A 95 -9.69 -7.95 3.47
C ILE A 95 -9.71 -6.55 4.09
N PRO A 96 -9.01 -6.33 5.22
CA PRO A 96 -8.67 -4.98 5.66
C PRO A 96 -7.96 -4.22 4.54
N VAL A 97 -8.09 -2.89 4.52
CA VAL A 97 -7.28 -2.06 3.61
C VAL A 97 -5.80 -2.39 3.84
N PRO A 98 -5.03 -2.70 2.78
CA PRO A 98 -3.60 -2.94 2.91
C PRO A 98 -2.92 -1.73 3.54
N PHE A 99 -2.18 -1.95 4.61
CA PHE A 99 -1.34 -0.93 5.24
C PHE A 99 0.05 -1.50 5.37
N LEU A 100 0.99 -1.00 4.56
CA LEU A 100 2.36 -1.49 4.54
C LEU A 100 3.33 -0.36 4.84
N GLU A 101 4.40 -0.69 5.56
CA GLU A 101 5.40 0.27 6.01
C GLU A 101 6.70 0.08 5.22
N ILE A 102 7.30 1.19 4.79
CA ILE A 102 8.65 1.22 4.24
C ILE A 102 9.58 1.75 5.34
N SER A 103 10.53 0.91 5.74
CA SER A 103 11.61 1.33 6.63
C SER A 103 12.60 2.22 5.89
N HIS A 104 13.22 3.17 6.59
CA HIS A 104 14.36 3.93 6.07
C HIS A 104 15.53 3.03 5.63
N SER A 105 15.60 1.78 6.12
CA SER A 105 16.62 0.79 5.74
C SER A 105 16.14 -0.23 4.69
N ALA A 106 14.97 0.01 4.08
CA ALA A 106 14.43 -0.88 3.06
C ALA A 106 15.36 -0.95 1.85
N LYS A 107 15.29 -2.05 1.10
CA LYS A 107 16.00 -2.21 -0.17
C LYS A 107 15.03 -2.02 -1.33
N ILE A 108 15.52 -1.54 -2.46
CA ILE A 108 14.70 -1.35 -3.67
C ILE A 108 13.86 -2.58 -4.02
N GLY A 109 14.44 -3.78 -3.94
CA GLY A 109 13.74 -5.04 -4.22
C GLY A 109 12.60 -5.36 -3.26
N THR A 110 12.69 -4.92 -2.00
CA THR A 110 11.60 -5.07 -1.02
C THR A 110 10.45 -4.09 -1.26
N VAL A 111 10.75 -2.93 -1.86
CA VAL A 111 9.76 -1.86 -2.10
C VAL A 111 9.08 -2.03 -3.46
N ALA A 112 9.87 -2.10 -4.54
CA ALA A 112 9.38 -2.23 -5.91
C ALA A 112 9.03 -3.69 -6.26
N GLY A 113 9.77 -4.65 -5.71
CA GLY A 113 9.71 -6.07 -6.07
C GLY A 113 10.95 -6.54 -6.82
N THR A 114 11.03 -7.84 -7.06
CA THR A 114 12.15 -8.48 -7.76
C THR A 114 11.65 -9.53 -8.76
N ILE A 115 12.57 -10.06 -9.57
CA ILE A 115 12.31 -11.23 -10.41
C ILE A 115 12.52 -12.48 -9.56
N ASP A 116 11.67 -13.48 -9.73
CA ASP A 116 11.83 -14.80 -9.11
C ASP A 116 12.88 -15.60 -9.89
N LEU A 117 14.14 -15.48 -9.46
CA LEU A 117 15.27 -16.19 -10.08
C LEU A 117 15.12 -17.71 -9.98
N GLY A 118 14.47 -18.22 -8.93
CA GLY A 118 14.27 -19.65 -8.74
C GLY A 118 13.36 -20.26 -9.81
N LYS A 119 12.24 -19.59 -10.10
CA LYS A 119 11.36 -19.98 -11.21
C LYS A 119 12.01 -19.75 -12.57
N LEU A 120 12.74 -18.65 -12.74
CA LEU A 120 13.38 -18.32 -14.01
C LEU A 120 14.45 -19.33 -14.41
N THR A 121 15.20 -19.84 -13.44
CA THR A 121 16.33 -20.77 -13.65
C THR A 121 15.96 -22.24 -13.45
N ASN A 122 14.68 -22.54 -13.22
CA ASN A 122 14.23 -23.91 -13.02
C ASN A 122 14.54 -24.76 -14.28
N PRO A 123 15.37 -25.81 -14.18
CA PRO A 123 15.79 -26.59 -15.35
C PRO A 123 14.66 -27.36 -16.04
N SER A 124 13.59 -27.68 -15.30
CA SER A 124 12.46 -28.47 -15.81
C SER A 124 11.37 -27.59 -16.40
N GLN A 125 11.14 -26.41 -15.83
CA GLN A 125 10.09 -25.49 -16.26
C GLN A 125 10.50 -24.04 -15.97
N PRO A 126 11.35 -23.43 -16.80
CA PRO A 126 11.75 -22.04 -16.60
C PRO A 126 10.56 -21.10 -16.85
N GLU A 127 10.26 -20.24 -15.89
CA GLU A 127 9.12 -19.31 -15.95
C GLU A 127 9.54 -17.91 -15.50
N ALA A 128 9.19 -16.89 -16.30
CA ALA A 128 9.34 -15.51 -15.89
C ALA A 128 8.27 -15.14 -14.86
N ALA A 129 8.69 -15.00 -13.60
CA ALA A 129 7.80 -14.65 -12.50
C ALA A 129 8.35 -13.45 -11.71
N LEU A 130 7.42 -12.69 -11.13
CA LEU A 130 7.72 -11.51 -10.31
C LEU A 130 7.36 -11.79 -8.85
N LEU A 131 8.20 -11.27 -7.96
CA LEU A 131 7.93 -11.19 -6.53
C LEU A 131 7.53 -9.73 -6.22
N PRO A 132 6.23 -9.44 -5.97
CA PRO A 132 5.79 -8.07 -5.73
C PRO A 132 6.40 -7.51 -4.44
N GLY A 133 6.87 -6.27 -4.49
CA GLY A 133 7.33 -5.54 -3.29
C GLY A 133 6.18 -4.88 -2.52
N ILE A 134 6.54 -4.02 -1.57
CA ILE A 134 5.59 -3.25 -0.75
C ILE A 134 4.63 -2.43 -1.61
N ILE A 135 5.11 -1.69 -2.62
CA ILE A 135 4.24 -0.79 -3.40
C ILE A 135 3.14 -1.58 -4.14
N PRO A 136 3.45 -2.63 -4.93
CA PRO A 136 2.40 -3.42 -5.58
C PRO A 136 1.47 -4.13 -4.59
N GLN A 137 1.99 -4.60 -3.45
CA GLN A 137 1.18 -5.25 -2.40
C GLN A 137 0.31 -4.26 -1.61
N ALA A 138 0.63 -2.96 -1.63
CA ALA A 138 -0.16 -1.90 -1.00
C ALA A 138 -1.22 -1.31 -1.94
N HIS A 139 -1.38 -1.83 -3.17
CA HIS A 139 -2.36 -1.32 -4.12
C HIS A 139 -3.78 -1.28 -3.52
N ARG A 140 -4.50 -0.18 -3.78
CA ARG A 140 -5.79 0.20 -3.16
C ARG A 140 -5.74 0.33 -1.62
N GLY A 141 -4.55 0.51 -1.07
CA GLY A 141 -4.31 0.72 0.34
C GLY A 141 -3.42 1.92 0.62
N ILE A 142 -2.62 1.80 1.69
CA ILE A 142 -1.80 2.86 2.25
C ILE A 142 -0.37 2.36 2.37
N VAL A 143 0.58 3.16 1.87
CA VAL A 143 2.00 3.02 2.15
C VAL A 143 2.39 4.09 3.16
N PHE A 144 2.98 3.66 4.27
CA PHE A 144 3.49 4.56 5.30
C PHE A 144 5.02 4.52 5.31
N VAL A 145 5.65 5.68 5.36
CA VAL A 145 7.10 5.82 5.47
C VAL A 145 7.41 6.60 6.73
N ASP A 146 8.08 5.95 7.69
CA ASP A 146 8.58 6.66 8.87
C ASP A 146 9.96 7.25 8.55
N GLU A 147 10.23 8.43 9.10
CA GLU A 147 11.51 9.13 8.93
C GLU A 147 11.92 9.29 7.44
N ILE A 148 11.01 9.81 6.61
CA ILE A 148 11.20 9.99 5.16
C ILE A 148 12.51 10.71 4.79
N ASN A 149 12.96 11.64 5.62
CA ASN A 149 14.24 12.32 5.44
C ASN A 149 15.43 11.35 5.50
N ARG A 150 15.41 10.38 6.43
CA ARG A 150 16.46 9.37 6.52
C ARG A 150 16.42 8.40 5.34
N LEU A 151 15.22 8.06 4.85
CA LEU A 151 15.08 7.26 3.64
C LEU A 151 15.74 7.98 2.45
N ALA A 152 15.48 9.27 2.29
CA ALA A 152 16.08 10.08 1.23
C ALA A 152 17.61 10.10 1.30
N ASP A 153 18.17 10.18 2.50
CA ASP A 153 19.63 10.17 2.70
C ASP A 153 20.26 8.79 2.46
N THR A 154 19.58 7.71 2.85
CA THR A 154 20.17 6.36 2.90
C THR A 154 19.82 5.49 1.70
N SER A 155 18.75 5.81 0.97
CA SER A 155 18.29 5.07 -0.21
C SER A 155 17.60 6.01 -1.21
N PRO A 156 18.36 6.90 -1.87
CA PRO A 156 17.82 7.83 -2.87
C PRO A 156 17.01 7.14 -3.97
N GLU A 157 17.41 5.94 -4.39
CA GLU A 157 16.71 5.16 -5.41
C GLU A 157 15.28 4.75 -5.01
N ILE A 158 15.02 4.59 -3.70
CA ILE A 158 13.66 4.33 -3.22
C ILE A 158 12.83 5.62 -3.28
N THR A 159 13.45 6.77 -3.03
CA THR A 159 12.79 8.07 -3.14
C THR A 159 12.34 8.31 -4.58
N ASP A 160 13.19 8.03 -5.57
CA ASP A 160 12.85 8.14 -6.99
C ASP A 160 11.66 7.23 -7.34
N VAL A 161 11.69 5.96 -6.91
CA VAL A 161 10.57 5.03 -7.12
C VAL A 161 9.28 5.51 -6.47
N LEU A 162 9.34 6.08 -5.28
CA LEU A 162 8.16 6.64 -4.61
C LEU A 162 7.61 7.83 -5.39
N LEU A 163 8.47 8.76 -5.84
CA LEU A 163 8.06 9.91 -6.64
C LEU A 163 7.42 9.49 -7.97
N ASP A 164 8.00 8.51 -8.65
CA ASP A 164 7.44 7.95 -9.88
C ASP A 164 6.08 7.29 -9.65
N ALA A 165 5.93 6.53 -8.56
CA ALA A 165 4.67 5.88 -8.21
C ALA A 165 3.58 6.87 -7.75
N MET A 166 3.99 7.98 -7.13
CA MET A 166 3.10 9.07 -6.70
C MET A 166 2.73 10.01 -7.86
N GLY A 167 3.53 10.01 -8.93
CA GLY A 167 3.29 10.81 -10.13
C GLY A 167 1.95 10.46 -10.77
N THR A 168 1.02 11.40 -10.73
CA THR A 168 -0.23 11.32 -11.51
C THR A 168 0.10 11.68 -12.96
N LYS A 169 0.00 10.71 -13.88
CA LYS A 169 -0.15 11.02 -15.32
C LYS A 169 -1.56 11.47 -15.63
#